data_AF-A0A1H6T1N2-F1
#
_entry.id   AF-A0A1H6T1N2-F1
#
_cell.length_a   1.000
_cell.length_b   1.000
_cell.length_c   1.000
_cell.angle_alpha   90.00
_cell.angle_beta   90.00
_cell.angle_gamma   90.00
#
_symmetry.space_group_name_H-M   'P 1'
#
loop_
_entity.id
_entity.type
_entity.pdbx_description
1 polymer ?
#
loop_
_entity_poly.entity_id
_entity_poly.type
_entity_poly.pdbx_seq_one_letter_code
_entity_poly.pdbx_strand_id
1 'polypeptide(L)'
;MQPTFEFCQNEERRQRAIAADAPLANSRAIATRAANAWAKEGQYALQRASRKDGLLSREDQLIAEEFRLEGDLCDDTPIAIGTVATSL
;
A
#
# COMPACT_ATOMS: atom_id res chain seq x y z
N MET A 1 -8.62 -6.12 0.21
CA MET A 1 -7.70 -6.87 1.08
C MET A 1 -6.32 -6.85 0.43
N GLN A 2 -5.25 -6.48 1.16
CA GLN A 2 -3.88 -6.60 0.65
C GLN A 2 -3.31 -7.99 1.00
N PRO A 3 -2.69 -8.70 0.04
CA PRO A 3 -2.17 -10.04 0.32
C PRO A 3 -0.94 -9.98 1.24
N THR A 4 -0.82 -10.97 2.11
CA THR A 4 0.35 -11.18 2.97
C THR A 4 1.49 -11.82 2.18
N PHE A 5 2.72 -11.73 2.70
CA PHE A 5 3.87 -12.39 2.11
C PHE A 5 3.68 -13.91 1.95
N GLU A 6 3.15 -14.57 2.99
CA GLU A 6 2.89 -16.02 2.97
C GLU A 6 1.86 -16.40 1.90
N PHE A 7 0.80 -15.60 1.73
CA PHE A 7 -0.17 -15.82 0.67
C PHE A 7 0.48 -15.73 -0.71
N CYS A 8 1.28 -14.69 -0.94
CA CYS A 8 2.01 -14.51 -2.20
C CYS A 8 2.97 -15.68 -2.48
N GLN A 9 3.71 -16.17 -1.47
CA GLN A 9 4.58 -17.34 -1.64
C GLN A 9 3.80 -18.62 -1.97
N ASN A 10 2.64 -18.83 -1.33
CA ASN A 10 1.83 -20.00 -1.59
C ASN A 10 1.27 -19.99 -3.02
N GLU A 11 0.79 -18.84 -3.50
CA GLU A 11 0.35 -18.71 -4.88
C GLU A 11 1.51 -18.82 -5.88
N GLU A 12 2.69 -18.26 -5.58
CA GLU A 12 3.89 -18.51 -6.40
C GLU A 12 4.15 -20.01 -6.55
N ARG A 13 4.26 -20.75 -5.43
CA ARG A 13 4.54 -22.20 -5.42
C ARG A 13 3.50 -22.97 -6.21
N ARG A 14 2.22 -22.61 -6.04
CA ARG A 14 1.11 -23.22 -6.79
C ARG A 14 1.25 -22.99 -8.28
N GLN A 15 1.53 -21.77 -8.72
CA GLN A 15 1.70 -21.45 -10.14
C GLN A 15 2.94 -22.12 -10.75
N ARG A 16 4.02 -22.29 -9.97
CA ARG A 16 5.18 -23.09 -10.38
C ARG A 16 4.80 -24.57 -10.63
N ALA A 17 4.01 -25.17 -9.75
CA ALA A 17 3.52 -26.53 -9.93
C ALA A 17 2.65 -26.65 -11.19
N ILE A 18 1.71 -25.72 -11.40
CA ILE A 18 0.88 -25.67 -12.62
C ILE A 18 1.75 -25.54 -13.87
N ALA A 19 2.78 -24.71 -13.86
CA ALA A 19 3.68 -24.56 -14.99
C ALA A 19 4.46 -25.85 -15.31
N ALA A 20 4.88 -26.58 -14.28
CA ALA A 20 5.58 -27.86 -14.42
C ALA A 20 4.68 -28.92 -15.05
N ASP A 21 3.41 -28.99 -14.63
CA ASP A 21 2.45 -30.00 -15.08
C ASP A 21 1.74 -29.62 -16.40
N ALA A 22 1.87 -28.37 -16.86
CA ALA A 22 1.16 -27.87 -18.03
C ALA A 22 1.63 -28.56 -19.33
N PRO A 23 0.72 -29.20 -20.10
CA PRO A 23 1.07 -29.91 -21.33
C PRO A 23 1.30 -28.94 -22.51
N LEU A 24 0.63 -27.79 -22.50
CA LEU A 24 0.73 -26.79 -23.56
C LEU A 24 1.73 -25.69 -23.18
N ALA A 25 2.57 -25.30 -24.14
CA ALA A 25 3.59 -24.27 -23.95
C ALA A 25 3.00 -22.90 -23.54
N ASN A 26 1.85 -22.54 -24.10
CA ASN A 26 1.15 -21.29 -23.75
C ASN A 26 0.72 -21.29 -22.27
N SER A 27 0.17 -22.42 -21.81
CA SER A 27 -0.32 -22.58 -20.44
C SER A 27 0.84 -22.54 -19.44
N ARG A 28 1.96 -23.20 -19.76
CA ARG A 28 3.22 -23.11 -19.01
C ARG A 28 3.72 -21.67 -18.91
N ALA A 29 3.72 -20.93 -20.01
CA ALA A 29 4.17 -19.54 -20.04
C ALA A 29 3.29 -18.63 -19.18
N ILE A 30 1.96 -18.81 -19.23
CA ILE A 30 1.01 -18.05 -18.40
C ILE A 30 1.25 -18.33 -16.92
N ALA A 31 1.30 -19.60 -16.52
CA ALA A 31 1.54 -20.00 -15.13
C ALA A 31 2.91 -19.50 -14.63
N THR A 32 3.94 -19.53 -15.47
CA THR A 32 5.27 -18.99 -15.14
C THR A 32 5.24 -17.48 -14.90
N ARG A 33 4.52 -16.73 -15.74
CA ARG A 33 4.34 -15.28 -15.56
C ARG A 33 3.56 -14.96 -14.29
N ALA A 34 2.53 -15.73 -13.99
CA ALA A 34 1.75 -15.60 -12.76
C ALA A 34 2.64 -15.86 -11.52
N ALA A 35 3.46 -16.92 -11.53
CA ALA A 35 4.41 -17.19 -10.45
C ALA A 35 5.37 -16.01 -10.21
N ASN A 36 5.94 -15.45 -11.28
CA ASN A 36 6.83 -14.29 -11.17
C ASN A 36 6.12 -13.05 -10.63
N ALA A 37 4.85 -12.83 -11.00
CA ALA A 37 4.05 -11.72 -10.48
C ALA A 37 3.79 -11.88 -8.97
N TRP A 38 3.48 -13.10 -8.52
CA TRP A 38 3.30 -13.39 -7.10
C TRP A 38 4.59 -13.25 -6.29
N ALA A 39 5.73 -13.67 -6.83
CA ALA A 39 7.03 -13.45 -6.20
C ALA A 39 7.30 -11.96 -5.96
N LYS A 40 7.00 -11.12 -6.97
CA LYS A 40 7.14 -9.66 -6.88
C LYS A 40 6.17 -9.05 -5.86
N GLU A 41 4.90 -9.47 -5.87
CA GLU A 41 3.92 -8.99 -4.88
C GLU A 41 4.30 -9.40 -3.46
N GLY A 42 4.93 -10.56 -3.27
CA GLY A 42 5.51 -10.98 -1.99
C GLY A 42 6.55 -9.98 -1.48
N GLN A 43 7.46 -9.52 -2.35
CA GLN A 43 8.43 -8.49 -1.98
C GLN A 43 7.75 -7.18 -1.57
N TYR A 44 6.70 -6.76 -2.28
CA TYR A 44 5.92 -5.59 -1.88
C TYR A 44 5.19 -5.79 -0.54
N ALA A 45 4.67 -6.98 -0.28
CA ALA A 45 4.04 -7.30 1.00
C ALA A 45 5.05 -7.21 2.17
N LEU A 46 6.28 -7.68 1.99
CA LEU A 46 7.35 -7.50 2.97
C LEU A 46 7.68 -6.02 3.20
N GLN A 47 7.82 -5.24 2.13
CA GLN A 47 8.09 -3.80 2.26
C GLN A 47 6.94 -3.06 2.96
N ARG A 48 5.69 -3.44 2.72
CA ARG A 48 4.54 -2.85 3.43
C ARG A 48 4.55 -3.23 4.90
N ALA A 49 4.86 -4.49 5.21
CA ALA A 49 4.97 -4.96 6.58
C ALA A 49 6.09 -4.24 7.34
N SER A 50 7.25 -4.00 6.70
CA SER A 50 8.37 -3.28 7.32
C SER A 50 8.10 -1.78 7.49
N ARG A 51 7.20 -1.18 6.69
CA ARG A 51 6.83 0.23 6.81
C ARG A 51 5.90 0.53 8.00
N LYS A 52 5.32 -0.50 8.63
CA LYS A 52 4.47 -0.30 9.83
C LYS A 52 5.25 0.21 11.04
N ASP A 53 6.57 0.06 11.06
CA ASP A 53 7.45 0.61 12.10
C ASP A 53 7.96 2.01 11.77
N GLY A 54 7.38 2.68 10.77
CA GLY A 54 7.56 4.11 10.55
C GLY A 54 6.86 4.90 11.66
N LEU A 55 7.37 4.82 12.89
CA LEU A 55 7.21 5.88 13.87
C LEU A 55 7.51 7.18 13.12
N LEU A 56 6.54 8.10 13.14
CA LEU A 56 6.75 9.48 12.71
C LEU A 56 8.13 9.92 13.21
N SER A 57 8.89 10.65 12.38
CA SER A 57 10.16 11.19 12.87
C SER A 57 9.88 12.01 14.14
N ARG A 58 10.87 12.19 15.00
CA ARG A 58 10.68 13.00 16.21
C ARG A 58 10.10 14.39 15.87
N GLU A 59 10.49 14.96 14.74
CA GLU A 59 9.95 16.22 14.22
C GLU A 59 8.48 16.08 13.86
N ASP A 60 8.09 15.05 13.10
CA ASP A 60 6.69 14.82 12.73
C ASP A 60 5.81 14.53 13.96
N GLN A 61 6.36 13.88 14.99
CA GLN A 61 5.67 13.66 16.27
C GLN A 61 5.42 14.99 17.00
N LEU A 62 6.44 15.85 17.06
CA LEU A 62 6.33 17.17 17.70
C LEU A 62 5.34 18.08 16.96
N ILE A 63 5.35 18.05 15.63
CA ILE A 63 4.36 18.78 14.81
C ILE A 63 2.95 18.26 15.11
N ALA A 64 2.76 16.93 15.13
CA ALA A 64 1.45 16.36 15.46
C ALA A 64 0.99 16.73 16.89
N GLU A 65 1.92 16.84 17.84
CA GLU A 65 1.63 17.31 19.20
C GLU A 65 1.25 18.79 19.25
N GLU A 66 1.91 19.66 18.49
CA GLU A 66 1.61 21.10 18.38
C GLU A 66 0.17 21.30 17.87
N PHE A 67 -0.19 20.69 16.74
CA PHE A 67 -1.55 20.79 16.19
C PHE A 67 -2.63 20.24 17.12
N ARG A 68 -2.32 19.22 17.93
CA ARG A 68 -3.26 18.67 18.92
C ARG A 68 -3.49 19.65 20.08
N LEU A 69 -2.46 20.37 20.51
CA LEU A 69 -2.57 21.36 21.58
C LEU A 69 -3.26 22.64 21.09
N GLU A 70 -3.05 23.03 19.83
CA GLU A 70 -3.70 24.21 19.23
C GLU A 70 -5.15 23.93 18.82
N GLY A 71 -5.48 22.72 18.37
CA GLY A 71 -6.82 22.33 17.92
C GLY A 71 -7.89 22.20 19.02
N ASP A 72 -7.51 22.28 20.30
CA ASP A 72 -8.44 22.34 21.44
C ASP A 72 -8.87 23.80 21.75
N LEU A 73 -8.28 24.80 21.07
CA LEU A 73 -8.90 26.11 20.90
C LEU A 73 -9.94 26.01 19.78
N CYS A 74 -11.12 25.51 20.12
CA CYS A 74 -12.31 25.66 19.30
C CYS A 74 -12.68 27.15 19.23
N ASP A 75 -11.96 27.94 18.43
CA ASP A 75 -12.51 29.19 17.94
C ASP A 75 -13.62 28.81 16.95
N ASP A 76 -14.87 29.01 17.38
CA ASP A 76 -16.11 28.98 16.58
C ASP A 76 -16.11 30.07 15.47
N THR A 77 -14.95 30.37 14.87
CA THR A 77 -14.87 31.25 13.72
C THR A 77 -15.29 30.48 12.46
N PRO A 78 -16.41 30.86 11.84
CA PRO A 78 -16.86 30.21 10.61
C PRO A 78 -15.82 30.43 9.52
N ILE A 79 -15.30 29.33 8.97
CA ILE A 79 -14.37 29.36 7.83
C ILE A 79 -15.10 30.01 6.65
N ALA A 80 -14.72 31.23 6.31
CA ALA A 80 -15.24 31.92 5.15
C ALA A 80 -14.83 31.16 3.87
N ILE A 81 -15.78 30.44 3.28
CA ILE A 81 -15.63 29.77 2.00
C ILE A 81 -15.38 30.88 0.96
N GLY A 82 -14.14 30.97 0.46
CA GLY A 82 -13.74 31.98 -0.51
C GLY A 82 -14.58 31.87 -1.79
N THR A 83 -15.47 32.83 -1.98
CA THR A 83 -16.18 33.04 -3.25
C THR A 83 -15.17 33.53 -4.29
N VAL A 84 -14.83 32.66 -5.24
CA VAL A 84 -14.01 33.03 -6.40
C VAL A 84 -14.83 34.00 -7.26
N ALA A 85 -14.48 35.29 -7.21
CA ALA A 85 -15.01 36.27 -8.14
C ALA A 85 -14.24 36.15 -9.47
N THR A 86 -14.81 35.40 -10.41
CA THR A 86 -14.40 35.42 -11.81
C THR A 86 -14.84 36.76 -12.42
N SER A 87 -13.89 37.66 -12.68
CA SER A 87 -14.14 38.85 -13.50
C SER A 87 -14.07 38.49 -14.98
N LEU A 88 -15.13 38.85 -15.71
CA LEU A 88 -15.21 38.92 -17.18
C LEU A 88 -14.60 40.25 -17.66
#